data_AF-A0A959KP52-F1
#
_entry.id   AF-A0A959KP52-F1
#
_cell.length_a   1.000
_cell.length_b   1.000
_cell.length_c   1.000
_cell.angle_alpha   90.00
_cell.angle_beta   90.00
_cell.angle_gamma   90.00
#
_symmetry.space_group_name_H-M   'P 1'
#
loop_
_entity.id
_entity.type
_entity.pdbx_description
1 polymer ?
#
loop_
_entity_poly.entity_id
_entity_poly.type
_entity_poly.pdbx_seq_one_letter_code
_entity_poly.pdbx_strand_id
1 'polypeptide(L)'
;MVRTVTPTLFLVLFWLIAFNTTLDAQDFMMQGWYWNYPKPADPKGNPGTEQTWAKTVKNQVPGLARAGFTYFWAPPMSRASFGSNSNGYDPKDLYDLGAYGLGATGFGFRQDVANLASALSANNMHLVADVIYNHRDGGRAEDNSAVKAYITNYFSGPPKSPFPSDRFRCVLPLGGTSGNGVGDYYFKISSKTGNSAYHNKPYKLYLETGEVGWQNLADTTEVEPNGGDDCGGEPFNAVVLGRNVLANVDALDCAVDEFKLTLGPGDFDPAGDFLYIYLSNLNGDYSDHRIYGVWNASAEQEVADQLKYQTYTDFSALPSGKGGMNWSNFRPAGSSVS
;
A
#
# COMPACT_ATOMS: atom_id res chain seq x y z
N MET A 1 39.15 27.12 60.39
CA MET A 1 40.06 26.55 59.36
C MET A 1 39.53 27.00 58.00
N VAL A 2 39.92 28.19 57.55
CA VAL A 2 39.43 28.79 56.29
C VAL A 2 40.30 28.21 55.17
N ARG A 3 39.73 27.37 54.32
CA ARG A 3 40.43 26.85 53.13
C ARG A 3 40.60 28.02 52.16
N THR A 4 41.83 28.52 52.06
CA THR A 4 42.27 29.46 51.04
C THR A 4 42.06 28.83 49.66
N VAL A 5 41.11 29.38 48.90
CA VAL A 5 40.95 29.08 47.48
C VAL A 5 42.18 29.65 46.78
N THR A 6 42.95 28.79 46.11
CA THR A 6 44.21 29.19 45.46
C THR A 6 43.95 30.14 44.29
N PRO A 7 44.75 31.21 44.12
CA PRO A 7 44.58 32.23 43.07
C PRO A 7 44.63 31.67 41.64
N THR A 8 45.16 30.46 41.45
CA THR A 8 45.18 29.71 40.20
C THR A 8 43.78 29.35 39.70
N LEU A 9 42.83 29.06 40.61
CA LEU A 9 41.45 28.70 40.23
C LEU A 9 40.68 29.90 39.68
N PHE A 10 40.94 31.09 40.23
CA PHE A 10 40.33 32.35 39.79
C PHE A 10 40.83 32.77 38.39
N LEU A 11 42.12 32.59 38.11
CA LEU A 11 42.70 32.89 36.79
C LEU A 11 42.17 31.98 35.68
N VAL A 12 41.94 30.70 35.98
CA VAL A 12 41.35 29.74 35.03
C VAL A 12 39.87 30.07 34.76
N LEU A 13 39.10 30.39 35.80
CA LEU A 13 37.71 30.84 35.63
C LEU A 13 37.64 32.16 34.84
N PHE A 14 38.53 33.12 35.13
CA PHE A 14 38.57 34.40 34.43
C PHE A 14 38.94 34.24 32.94
N TRP A 15 39.85 33.31 32.61
CA TRP A 15 40.15 32.96 31.21
C TRP A 15 38.98 32.28 30.50
N LEU A 16 38.27 31.36 31.15
CA LEU A 16 37.08 30.70 30.58
C LEU A 16 35.90 31.67 30.37
N ILE A 17 35.81 32.75 31.16
CA ILE A 17 34.78 33.78 31.03
C ILE A 17 35.20 34.89 30.03
N ALA A 18 36.49 35.24 29.97
CA ALA A 18 37.00 36.32 29.12
C ALA A 18 37.12 35.90 27.65
N PHE A 19 37.35 34.62 27.37
CA PHE A 19 37.24 34.04 26.05
C PHE A 19 35.87 33.38 25.96
N ASN A 20 34.92 34.00 25.26
CA ASN A 20 33.62 33.41 24.90
C ASN A 20 33.83 32.20 23.98
N THR A 21 34.49 31.15 24.47
CA THR A 21 34.60 29.89 23.77
C THR A 21 33.22 29.26 23.81
N THR A 22 32.51 29.28 22.68
CA THR A 22 31.37 28.40 22.47
C THR A 22 31.89 26.98 22.62
N LEU A 23 31.51 26.31 23.70
CA LEU A 23 31.74 24.88 23.85
C LEU A 23 30.70 24.19 22.97
N ASP A 24 31.10 23.80 21.77
CA ASP A 24 30.27 22.99 20.90
C ASP A 24 30.31 21.55 21.42
N ALA A 25 29.23 21.14 22.08
CA ALA A 25 29.03 19.73 22.40
C ALA A 25 28.58 19.01 21.12
N GLN A 26 29.22 17.89 20.79
CA GLN A 26 28.86 17.14 19.61
C GLN A 26 27.51 16.45 19.81
N ASP A 27 26.63 16.59 18.83
CA ASP A 27 25.33 15.94 18.83
C ASP A 27 25.44 14.47 18.39
N PHE A 28 24.75 13.59 19.12
CA PHE A 28 24.69 12.17 18.84
C PHE A 28 23.25 11.70 18.75
N MET A 29 22.89 11.13 17.61
CA MET A 29 21.56 10.57 17.38
C MET A 29 21.58 9.05 17.56
N MET A 30 20.61 8.54 18.32
CA MET A 30 20.30 7.12 18.41
C MET A 30 19.12 6.79 17.50
N GLN A 31 19.29 5.84 16.57
CA GLN A 31 18.14 5.15 15.98
C GLN A 31 17.49 4.31 17.08
N GLY A 32 16.34 4.77 17.55
CA GLY A 32 15.69 4.29 18.77
C GLY A 32 14.91 2.99 18.66
N TRP A 33 15.05 2.28 17.55
CA TRP A 33 14.23 1.13 17.18
C TRP A 33 14.93 0.29 16.10
N TYR A 34 14.43 -0.93 15.89
CA TYR A 34 14.92 -1.89 14.90
C TYR A 34 13.74 -2.68 14.35
N TRP A 35 13.88 -3.36 13.21
CA TRP A 35 12.75 -3.94 12.46
C TRP A 35 11.76 -4.76 13.31
N ASN A 36 12.24 -5.61 14.21
CA ASN A 36 11.38 -6.45 15.07
C ASN A 36 11.28 -5.92 16.52
N TYR A 37 11.27 -4.60 16.71
CA TYR A 37 11.09 -4.05 18.06
C TYR A 37 9.74 -4.52 18.67
N PRO A 38 9.68 -4.80 19.99
CA PRO A 38 8.47 -5.28 20.66
C PRO A 38 7.25 -4.40 20.38
N LYS A 39 6.22 -4.99 19.78
CA LYS A 39 4.94 -4.35 19.47
C LYS A 39 3.92 -4.63 20.58
N PRO A 40 2.89 -3.79 20.75
CA PRO A 40 1.78 -4.08 21.65
C PRO A 40 1.15 -5.43 21.30
N ALA A 41 0.99 -6.32 22.29
CA ALA A 41 0.65 -7.73 22.07
C ALA A 41 -0.81 -7.97 21.64
N ASP A 42 -1.63 -6.93 21.45
CA ASP A 42 -2.97 -7.07 20.91
C ASP A 42 -3.39 -5.93 19.95
N PRO A 43 -3.49 -6.18 18.63
CA PRO A 43 -4.05 -5.26 17.65
C PRO A 43 -5.55 -5.00 17.77
N LYS A 44 -6.28 -5.73 18.63
CA LYS A 44 -7.73 -5.65 18.86
C LYS A 44 -8.15 -5.13 20.24
N GLY A 45 -7.20 -4.74 21.09
CA GLY A 45 -7.50 -4.04 22.35
C GLY A 45 -7.87 -4.90 23.57
N ASN A 46 -7.63 -6.22 23.59
CA ASN A 46 -7.54 -6.95 24.86
C ASN A 46 -6.20 -6.60 25.55
N PRO A 47 -6.07 -6.76 26.88
CA PRO A 47 -4.89 -6.31 27.62
C PRO A 47 -3.68 -7.24 27.39
N GLY A 48 -3.08 -7.14 26.20
CA GLY A 48 -1.77 -7.67 25.88
C GLY A 48 -0.69 -6.69 26.31
N THR A 49 -0.21 -6.85 27.56
CA THR A 49 0.80 -6.06 28.29
C THR A 49 0.68 -4.54 28.14
N GLU A 50 0.49 -3.83 29.25
CA GLU A 50 0.55 -2.36 29.33
C GLU A 50 1.85 -1.74 28.78
N GLN A 51 2.83 -2.52 28.37
CA GLN A 51 4.16 -2.09 27.95
C GLN A 51 4.26 -1.89 26.44
N THR A 52 4.31 -0.62 26.00
CA THR A 52 4.58 -0.23 24.61
C THR A 52 6.07 0.07 24.39
N TRP A 53 6.54 0.10 23.13
CA TRP A 53 7.94 0.47 22.84
C TRP A 53 8.28 1.88 23.35
N ALA A 54 7.35 2.83 23.20
CA ALA A 54 7.50 4.17 23.77
C ALA A 54 7.71 4.15 25.30
N LYS A 55 6.96 3.33 26.05
CA LYS A 55 7.19 3.14 27.51
C LYS A 55 8.53 2.50 27.81
N THR A 56 8.96 1.51 27.02
CA THR A 56 10.25 0.84 27.19
C THR A 56 11.39 1.84 27.04
N VAL A 57 11.39 2.62 25.95
CA VAL A 57 12.42 3.62 25.69
C VAL A 57 12.40 4.71 26.75
N LYS A 58 11.23 5.18 27.19
CA LYS A 58 11.11 6.22 28.23
C LYS A 58 11.93 5.86 29.47
N ASN A 59 11.90 4.59 29.89
CA ASN A 59 12.65 4.12 31.05
C ASN A 59 14.17 4.09 30.84
N GLN A 60 14.64 4.09 29.59
CA GLN A 60 16.06 4.10 29.22
C GLN A 60 16.63 5.51 29.04
N VAL A 61 15.78 6.55 28.91
CA VAL A 61 16.22 7.93 28.60
C VAL A 61 17.33 8.44 29.53
N PRO A 62 17.27 8.31 30.87
CA PRO A 62 18.37 8.77 31.73
C PRO A 62 19.68 8.02 31.50
N GLY A 63 19.62 6.76 31.04
CA GLY A 63 20.80 6.00 30.63
C GLY A 63 21.37 6.51 29.31
N LEU A 64 20.50 6.74 28.31
CA LEU A 64 20.88 7.26 26.99
C LEU A 64 21.52 8.65 27.08
N ALA A 65 20.94 9.55 27.89
CA ALA A 65 21.49 10.89 28.10
C ALA A 65 22.87 10.84 28.78
N ARG A 66 23.05 9.99 29.80
CA ARG A 66 24.37 9.76 30.43
C ARG A 66 25.40 9.17 29.48
N ALA A 67 24.97 8.42 28.48
CA ALA A 67 25.84 7.90 27.42
C ALA A 67 26.21 8.95 26.36
N GLY A 68 25.63 10.15 26.40
CA GLY A 68 25.97 11.28 25.52
C GLY A 68 25.04 11.44 24.31
N PHE A 69 23.94 10.68 24.20
CA PHE A 69 22.96 10.89 23.14
C PHE A 69 22.17 12.18 23.35
N THR A 70 22.03 12.98 22.29
CA THR A 70 21.27 14.23 22.29
C THR A 70 20.00 14.15 21.42
N TYR A 71 19.90 13.15 20.52
CA TYR A 71 18.71 12.90 19.71
C TYR A 71 18.27 11.44 19.77
N PHE A 72 16.95 11.23 19.72
CA PHE A 72 16.31 9.92 19.59
C PHE A 72 15.43 9.91 18.34
N TRP A 73 15.79 9.11 17.35
CA TRP A 73 14.96 8.88 16.16
C TRP A 73 13.95 7.77 16.46
N ALA A 74 12.68 8.15 16.51
CA ALA A 74 11.55 7.24 16.71
C ALA A 74 11.14 6.54 15.42
N PRO A 75 10.54 5.33 15.49
CA PRO A 75 9.86 4.75 14.33
C PRO A 75 8.69 5.65 13.90
N PRO A 76 8.17 5.48 12.67
CA PRO A 76 6.98 6.20 12.23
C PRO A 76 5.83 6.06 13.24
N MET A 77 5.27 7.20 13.64
CA MET A 77 4.35 7.27 14.78
C MET A 77 2.87 7.18 14.37
N SER A 78 2.56 7.39 13.09
CA SER A 78 1.22 7.40 12.55
C SER A 78 0.63 5.99 12.40
N ARG A 79 -0.70 5.92 12.35
CA ARG A 79 -1.43 4.69 12.06
C ARG A 79 -1.02 4.11 10.72
N ALA A 80 -0.60 2.87 10.79
CA ALA A 80 -0.26 2.01 9.67
C ALA A 80 -1.48 1.24 9.14
N SER A 81 -1.41 0.76 7.90
CA SER A 81 -2.42 -0.13 7.31
C SER A 81 -2.46 -1.48 8.01
N PHE A 82 -1.29 -2.03 8.39
CA PHE A 82 -1.16 -3.28 9.18
C PHE A 82 -1.39 -3.07 10.70
N GLY A 83 -1.92 -1.91 11.11
CA GLY A 83 -2.30 -1.63 12.49
C GLY A 83 -1.12 -1.59 13.46
N SER A 84 -1.30 -2.11 14.67
CA SER A 84 -0.25 -2.09 15.73
C SER A 84 0.89 -3.08 15.49
N ASN A 85 0.76 -3.99 14.52
CA ASN A 85 1.83 -4.92 14.16
C ASN A 85 2.85 -4.30 13.22
N SER A 86 2.55 -3.13 12.64
CA SER A 86 3.41 -2.48 11.67
C SER A 86 4.61 -1.77 12.30
N ASN A 87 5.68 -1.64 11.50
CA ASN A 87 6.79 -0.73 11.72
C ASN A 87 6.49 0.72 11.29
N GLY A 88 5.38 0.96 10.61
CA GLY A 88 4.87 2.30 10.29
C GLY A 88 5.25 2.88 8.93
N TYR A 89 5.98 2.13 8.09
CA TYR A 89 6.32 2.48 6.70
C TYR A 89 5.20 2.20 5.69
N ASP A 90 3.98 2.04 6.16
CA ASP A 90 2.74 1.76 5.45
C ASP A 90 1.65 2.74 5.95
N PRO A 91 1.90 4.07 5.90
CA PRO A 91 1.08 5.06 6.58
C PRO A 91 -0.35 5.11 6.03
N LYS A 92 -1.34 4.87 6.89
CA LYS A 92 -2.77 4.91 6.58
C LYS A 92 -3.44 6.19 7.05
N ASP A 93 -3.24 6.58 8.31
CA ASP A 93 -3.78 7.82 8.87
C ASP A 93 -2.65 8.62 9.54
N LEU A 94 -2.10 9.58 8.79
CA LEU A 94 -0.97 10.42 9.22
C LEU A 94 -1.26 11.23 10.49
N TYR A 95 -2.53 11.41 10.85
CA TYR A 95 -2.95 12.21 12.00
C TYR A 95 -3.43 11.35 13.19
N ASP A 96 -3.60 10.03 13.00
CA ASP A 96 -3.79 9.08 14.11
C ASP A 96 -2.43 8.63 14.66
N LEU A 97 -1.96 9.25 15.74
CA LEU A 97 -0.76 8.86 16.46
C LEU A 97 -1.06 7.87 17.60
N GLY A 98 -2.06 7.00 17.42
CA GLY A 98 -2.54 6.06 18.44
C GLY A 98 -3.52 6.71 19.41
N ALA A 99 -4.40 7.57 18.89
CA ALA A 99 -5.38 8.36 19.66
C ALA A 99 -6.84 8.04 19.33
N TYR A 100 -7.09 7.30 18.24
CA TYR A 100 -8.43 7.02 17.73
C TYR A 100 -8.82 5.55 17.92
N GLY A 101 -9.99 5.14 17.39
CA GLY A 101 -10.67 3.87 17.68
C GLY A 101 -9.91 2.57 17.38
N LEU A 102 -8.70 2.63 16.82
CA LEU A 102 -7.83 1.47 16.58
C LEU A 102 -6.72 1.30 17.64
N GLY A 103 -6.77 2.08 18.74
CA GLY A 103 -5.88 1.90 19.88
C GLY A 103 -4.43 2.33 19.63
N ALA A 104 -3.45 1.62 20.17
CA ALA A 104 -2.02 1.94 19.99
C ALA A 104 -1.58 1.75 18.53
N THR A 105 -0.59 2.53 18.08
CA THR A 105 0.21 2.18 16.89
C THR A 105 1.26 1.14 17.26
N GLY A 106 2.09 0.72 16.30
CA GLY A 106 3.22 -0.15 16.63
C GLY A 106 4.17 0.45 17.65
N PHE A 107 4.28 1.78 17.71
CA PHE A 107 5.14 2.47 18.68
C PHE A 107 4.51 2.59 20.08
N GLY A 108 3.20 2.82 20.14
CA GLY A 108 2.43 2.92 21.38
C GLY A 108 1.19 3.80 21.25
N PHE A 109 0.58 4.12 22.39
CA PHE A 109 -0.51 5.10 22.44
C PHE A 109 0.02 6.52 22.33
N ARG A 110 -0.84 7.47 21.91
CA ARG A 110 -0.49 8.90 21.84
C ARG A 110 0.14 9.42 23.14
N GLN A 111 -0.42 9.01 24.28
CA GLN A 111 0.05 9.42 25.60
C GLN A 111 1.43 8.84 25.94
N ASP A 112 1.74 7.63 25.50
CA ASP A 112 3.06 7.02 25.73
C ASP A 112 4.14 7.78 24.98
N VAL A 113 3.86 8.14 23.72
CA VAL A 113 4.76 8.96 22.89
C VAL A 113 4.95 10.34 23.51
N ALA A 114 3.89 10.97 24.01
CA ALA A 114 3.99 12.25 24.73
C ALA A 114 4.84 12.12 26.00
N ASN A 115 4.66 11.06 26.77
CA ASN A 115 5.44 10.80 27.98
C ASN A 115 6.93 10.57 27.67
N LEU A 116 7.25 9.90 26.56
CA LEU A 116 8.62 9.73 26.08
C LEU A 116 9.22 11.08 25.65
N ALA A 117 8.50 11.88 24.87
CA ALA A 117 8.96 13.21 24.43
C ALA A 117 9.28 14.12 25.63
N SER A 118 8.45 14.11 26.67
CA SER A 118 8.71 14.84 27.91
C SER A 118 9.94 14.32 28.65
N ALA A 119 10.15 13.00 28.71
CA ALA A 119 11.32 12.41 29.35
C ALA A 119 12.61 12.76 28.60
N LEU A 120 12.61 12.70 27.26
CA LEU A 120 13.73 13.13 26.42
C LEU A 120 14.07 14.60 26.69
N SER A 121 13.07 15.48 26.62
CA SER A 121 13.25 16.93 26.84
C SER A 121 13.82 17.23 28.23
N ALA A 122 13.35 16.52 29.27
CA ALA A 122 13.85 16.67 30.64
C ALA A 122 15.31 16.21 30.81
N ASN A 123 15.86 15.47 29.85
CA ASN A 123 17.25 15.00 29.85
C ASN A 123 18.09 15.66 28.73
N ASN A 124 17.67 16.82 28.21
CA ASN A 124 18.32 17.54 27.11
C ASN A 124 18.47 16.68 25.84
N MET A 125 17.51 15.80 25.59
CA MET A 125 17.41 15.01 24.37
C MET A 125 16.22 15.45 23.52
N HIS A 126 16.35 15.35 22.21
CA HIS A 126 15.31 15.71 21.24
C HIS A 126 14.71 14.48 20.58
N LEU A 127 13.38 14.46 20.42
CA LEU A 127 12.66 13.45 19.66
C LEU A 127 12.69 13.83 18.16
N VAL A 128 13.16 12.93 17.31
CA VAL A 128 13.10 13.04 15.85
C VAL A 128 11.99 12.14 15.33
N ALA A 129 11.01 12.73 14.64
CA ALA A 129 9.90 12.03 14.03
C ALA A 129 10.29 11.47 12.66
N ASP A 130 10.00 10.18 12.44
CA ASP A 130 10.05 9.58 11.11
C ASP A 130 8.72 9.85 10.37
N VAL A 131 8.79 10.51 9.22
CA VAL A 131 7.62 11.02 8.49
C VAL A 131 7.62 10.46 7.08
N ILE A 132 6.61 9.65 6.76
CA ILE A 132 6.50 8.93 5.49
C ILE A 132 5.49 9.64 4.59
N TYR A 133 6.00 10.38 3.60
CA TYR A 133 5.17 11.13 2.63
C TYR A 133 5.26 10.62 1.18
N ASN A 134 6.10 9.63 0.91
CA ASN A 134 6.23 9.08 -0.44
C ASN A 134 4.96 8.35 -0.90
N HIS A 135 4.29 7.62 0.01
CA HIS A 135 3.15 6.77 -0.31
C HIS A 135 2.14 6.77 0.85
N ARG A 136 0.97 6.19 0.61
CA ARG A 136 -0.08 5.90 1.59
C ARG A 136 -0.59 4.48 1.35
N ASP A 137 -1.03 3.80 2.39
CA ASP A 137 -1.50 2.41 2.29
C ASP A 137 -2.82 2.17 3.03
N GLY A 138 -3.60 1.19 2.56
CA GLY A 138 -4.85 0.77 3.18
C GLY A 138 -6.03 1.74 3.01
N GLY A 139 -6.06 2.51 1.92
CA GLY A 139 -7.22 3.30 1.52
C GLY A 139 -8.39 2.43 1.08
N ARG A 140 -9.59 2.98 1.01
CA ARG A 140 -10.74 2.26 0.46
C ARG A 140 -10.64 2.21 -1.06
N ALA A 141 -11.26 1.20 -1.66
CA ALA A 141 -11.41 1.13 -3.11
C ALA A 141 -12.28 2.29 -3.61
N GLU A 142 -11.85 2.96 -4.67
CA GLU A 142 -12.60 4.00 -5.38
C GLU A 142 -12.30 3.93 -6.88
N ASP A 143 -13.23 4.40 -7.71
CA ASP A 143 -13.04 4.50 -9.15
C ASP A 143 -11.94 5.54 -9.46
N ASN A 144 -10.93 5.14 -10.25
CA ASN A 144 -9.80 5.98 -10.64
C ASN A 144 -9.73 6.09 -12.17
N SER A 145 -10.37 7.14 -12.70
CA SER A 145 -10.43 7.42 -14.13
C SER A 145 -9.06 7.69 -14.76
N ALA A 146 -8.12 8.23 -13.98
CA ALA A 146 -6.75 8.47 -14.43
C ALA A 146 -6.00 7.15 -14.71
N VAL A 147 -6.21 6.14 -13.85
CA VAL A 147 -5.67 4.79 -14.08
C VAL A 147 -6.38 4.13 -15.26
N LYS A 148 -7.71 4.19 -15.36
CA LYS A 148 -8.44 3.69 -16.54
C LYS A 148 -7.84 4.25 -17.82
N ALA A 149 -7.78 5.58 -17.94
CA ALA A 149 -7.22 6.26 -19.11
C ALA A 149 -5.76 5.87 -19.38
N TYR A 150 -4.95 5.72 -18.34
CA TYR A 150 -3.57 5.30 -18.49
C TYR A 150 -3.46 3.86 -19.02
N ILE A 151 -4.27 2.92 -18.54
CA ILE A 151 -4.19 1.51 -18.92
C ILE A 151 -4.81 1.25 -20.30
N THR A 152 -5.96 1.86 -20.61
CA THR A 152 -6.69 1.60 -21.86
C THR A 152 -6.02 2.24 -23.08
N ASN A 153 -5.27 3.33 -22.90
CA ASN A 153 -4.58 3.99 -24.01
C ASN A 153 -3.32 3.18 -24.40
N TYR A 154 -3.40 2.49 -25.54
CA TYR A 154 -2.25 1.84 -26.17
C TYR A 154 -1.17 2.87 -26.48
N PHE A 155 0.02 2.72 -25.90
CA PHE A 155 1.12 3.66 -26.07
C PHE A 155 2.30 2.99 -26.77
N SER A 156 2.61 3.45 -27.97
CA SER A 156 3.75 2.99 -28.76
C SER A 156 5.01 3.85 -28.59
N GLY A 157 4.91 5.01 -27.93
CA GLY A 157 6.03 5.92 -27.66
C GLY A 157 6.89 5.51 -26.45
N PRO A 158 8.07 6.13 -26.27
CA PRO A 158 8.83 6.04 -25.03
C PRO A 158 8.38 7.12 -24.01
N PRO A 159 8.43 6.84 -22.69
CA PRO A 159 8.83 5.59 -22.07
C PRO A 159 7.67 4.57 -21.98
N LYS A 160 7.95 3.31 -22.29
CA LYS A 160 7.04 2.17 -22.10
C LYS A 160 7.06 1.69 -20.65
N SER A 161 6.74 2.58 -19.70
CA SER A 161 6.77 2.27 -18.28
C SER A 161 5.54 1.47 -17.85
N PRO A 162 5.69 0.41 -17.04
CA PRO A 162 4.55 -0.36 -16.59
C PRO A 162 3.79 0.46 -15.53
N PHE A 163 2.47 0.34 -15.52
CA PHE A 163 1.70 0.57 -14.31
C PHE A 163 1.33 -0.81 -13.78
N PRO A 164 1.90 -1.25 -12.65
CA PRO A 164 1.77 -2.63 -12.23
C PRO A 164 0.31 -3.00 -11.99
N SER A 165 -0.16 -4.07 -12.62
CA SER A 165 -1.57 -4.48 -12.58
C SER A 165 -2.05 -4.93 -11.20
N ASP A 166 -1.13 -5.25 -10.28
CA ASP A 166 -1.41 -5.54 -8.86
C ASP A 166 -1.72 -4.29 -8.02
N ARG A 167 -1.75 -3.09 -8.63
CA ARG A 167 -2.04 -1.81 -7.94
C ARG A 167 -3.48 -1.32 -8.13
N PHE A 168 -4.25 -2.00 -8.97
CA PHE A 168 -5.66 -1.72 -9.20
C PHE A 168 -6.43 -3.03 -9.41
N ARG A 169 -7.74 -2.95 -9.39
CA ARG A 169 -8.62 -4.00 -9.90
C ARG A 169 -9.54 -3.42 -10.97
N CYS A 170 -9.99 -4.26 -11.88
CA CYS A 170 -11.09 -3.90 -12.77
C CYS A 170 -12.40 -4.39 -12.14
N VAL A 171 -13.48 -3.64 -12.32
CA VAL A 171 -14.83 -4.07 -11.93
C VAL A 171 -15.80 -3.87 -13.07
N LEU A 172 -16.58 -4.91 -13.39
CA LEU A 172 -17.67 -4.86 -14.35
C LEU A 172 -19.00 -4.87 -13.58
N PRO A 173 -19.89 -3.87 -13.75
CA PRO A 173 -21.22 -3.91 -13.14
C PRO A 173 -22.02 -5.12 -13.63
N LEU A 174 -22.66 -5.85 -12.70
CA LEU A 174 -23.56 -6.98 -12.96
C LEU A 174 -24.96 -6.68 -12.40
N GLY A 175 -25.99 -7.27 -13.00
CA GLY A 175 -27.38 -7.12 -12.55
C GLY A 175 -27.90 -5.69 -12.64
N GLY A 176 -29.04 -5.43 -11.99
CA GLY A 176 -29.68 -4.12 -11.95
C GLY A 176 -29.91 -3.53 -13.34
N THR A 177 -29.32 -2.36 -13.59
CA THR A 177 -29.42 -1.64 -14.88
C THR A 177 -28.18 -1.79 -15.77
N SER A 178 -27.23 -2.65 -15.39
CA SER A 178 -25.96 -2.82 -16.13
C SER A 178 -26.12 -3.45 -17.52
N GLY A 179 -27.15 -4.28 -17.70
CA GLY A 179 -27.30 -5.12 -18.89
C GLY A 179 -26.39 -6.36 -18.90
N ASN A 180 -25.56 -6.56 -17.86
CA ASN A 180 -24.72 -7.75 -17.71
C ASN A 180 -25.36 -8.71 -16.71
N GLY A 181 -25.58 -9.97 -17.12
CA GLY A 181 -26.21 -10.99 -16.29
C GLY A 181 -25.61 -12.38 -16.49
N VAL A 182 -26.44 -13.40 -16.36
CA VAL A 182 -26.07 -14.81 -16.59
C VAL A 182 -25.55 -14.99 -18.01
N GLY A 183 -24.44 -15.71 -18.18
CA GLY A 183 -23.85 -15.89 -19.49
C GLY A 183 -22.37 -16.18 -19.51
N ASP A 184 -21.87 -16.30 -20.73
CA ASP A 184 -20.45 -16.45 -21.00
C ASP A 184 -19.81 -15.08 -21.27
N TYR A 185 -18.68 -14.84 -20.62
CA TYR A 185 -17.86 -13.64 -20.74
C TYR A 185 -16.45 -14.04 -21.16
N TYR A 186 -15.92 -13.38 -22.18
CA TYR A 186 -14.59 -13.64 -22.73
C TYR A 186 -13.70 -12.43 -22.47
N PHE A 187 -12.67 -12.59 -21.64
CA PHE A 187 -11.74 -11.53 -21.25
C PHE A 187 -10.49 -11.63 -22.08
N LYS A 188 -10.17 -10.56 -22.80
CA LYS A 188 -9.00 -10.47 -23.67
C LYS A 188 -7.94 -9.61 -23.03
N ILE A 189 -6.80 -10.22 -22.75
CA ILE A 189 -5.68 -9.62 -22.01
C ILE A 189 -4.48 -9.54 -22.94
N SER A 190 -3.76 -8.42 -22.90
CA SER A 190 -2.49 -8.26 -23.61
C SER A 190 -1.54 -7.33 -22.85
N SER A 191 -0.27 -7.30 -23.25
CA SER A 191 0.63 -6.21 -22.84
C SER A 191 0.12 -4.88 -23.37
N LYS A 192 -0.04 -3.89 -22.49
CA LYS A 192 -0.43 -2.52 -22.85
C LYS A 192 0.54 -1.90 -23.85
N THR A 193 1.85 -2.09 -23.68
CA THR A 193 2.87 -1.41 -24.47
C THR A 193 3.45 -2.27 -25.60
N GLY A 194 3.13 -3.57 -25.62
CA GLY A 194 3.75 -4.55 -26.52
C GLY A 194 5.28 -4.57 -26.41
N ASN A 195 5.82 -4.24 -25.23
CA ASN A 195 7.26 -4.27 -25.01
C ASN A 195 7.71 -5.70 -24.76
N SER A 196 8.71 -6.17 -25.50
CA SER A 196 9.26 -7.52 -25.33
C SER A 196 9.83 -7.78 -23.94
N ALA A 197 10.09 -6.73 -23.14
CA ALA A 197 10.45 -6.87 -21.73
C ALA A 197 9.34 -7.48 -20.85
N TYR A 198 8.09 -7.43 -21.29
CA TYR A 198 6.94 -7.98 -20.57
C TYR A 198 6.47 -9.32 -21.09
N HIS A 199 7.01 -9.79 -22.22
CA HIS A 199 6.70 -11.09 -22.79
C HIS A 199 7.05 -12.21 -21.79
N ASN A 200 6.17 -13.19 -21.68
CA ASN A 200 6.25 -14.32 -20.76
C ASN A 200 6.34 -13.94 -19.28
N LYS A 201 6.04 -12.69 -18.89
CA LYS A 201 6.00 -12.31 -17.47
C LYS A 201 4.81 -13.01 -16.81
N PRO A 202 5.02 -13.72 -15.70
CA PRO A 202 3.96 -14.48 -15.07
C PRO A 202 3.01 -13.55 -14.31
N TYR A 203 1.72 -13.82 -14.41
CA TYR A 203 0.67 -13.15 -13.67
C TYR A 203 -0.38 -14.14 -13.20
N LYS A 204 -1.26 -13.65 -12.33
CA LYS A 204 -2.34 -14.41 -11.77
C LYS A 204 -3.65 -13.70 -12.04
N LEU A 205 -4.54 -14.36 -12.77
CA LEU A 205 -5.92 -13.95 -12.96
C LEU A 205 -6.78 -14.52 -11.81
N TYR A 206 -7.61 -13.67 -11.23
CA TYR A 206 -8.60 -14.07 -10.23
C TYR A 206 -9.86 -13.22 -10.41
N LEU A 207 -11.02 -13.88 -10.39
CA LEU A 207 -12.32 -13.23 -10.53
C LEU A 207 -13.23 -13.61 -9.36
N GLU A 208 -14.00 -12.66 -8.85
CA GLU A 208 -14.97 -12.87 -7.77
C GLU A 208 -16.17 -11.93 -7.95
N THR A 209 -17.23 -12.16 -7.21
CA THR A 209 -18.42 -11.31 -7.14
C THR A 209 -18.74 -10.97 -5.67
N GLY A 210 -19.83 -10.25 -5.42
CA GLY A 210 -20.34 -10.06 -4.06
C GLY A 210 -20.78 -11.37 -3.40
N GLU A 211 -21.21 -12.35 -4.19
CA GLU A 211 -21.73 -13.64 -3.72
C GLU A 211 -20.69 -14.76 -3.68
N VAL A 212 -19.72 -14.76 -4.61
CA VAL A 212 -18.72 -15.83 -4.77
C VAL A 212 -17.31 -15.28 -4.66
N GLY A 213 -16.70 -15.46 -3.48
CA GLY A 213 -15.28 -15.20 -3.21
C GLY A 213 -14.41 -16.45 -3.28
N TRP A 214 -13.25 -16.42 -2.62
CA TRP A 214 -12.27 -17.53 -2.62
C TRP A 214 -12.88 -18.90 -2.29
N GLN A 215 -12.70 -19.86 -3.20
CA GLN A 215 -13.29 -21.20 -3.11
C GLN A 215 -12.39 -22.25 -2.45
N ASN A 216 -11.20 -21.87 -1.97
CA ASN A 216 -10.22 -22.80 -1.40
C ASN A 216 -9.81 -23.94 -2.37
N LEU A 217 -9.71 -23.61 -3.65
CA LEU A 217 -9.30 -24.53 -4.72
C LEU A 217 -7.84 -24.27 -5.08
N ALA A 218 -7.12 -25.33 -5.44
CA ALA A 218 -5.75 -25.19 -5.95
C ALA A 218 -5.74 -24.38 -7.26
N ASP A 219 -4.72 -23.56 -7.46
CA ASP A 219 -4.52 -22.77 -8.66
C ASP A 219 -4.53 -23.65 -9.92
N THR A 220 -5.04 -23.13 -11.05
CA THR A 220 -4.84 -23.73 -12.38
C THR A 220 -3.73 -23.01 -13.12
N THR A 221 -3.27 -23.60 -14.22
CA THR A 221 -2.36 -22.97 -15.16
C THR A 221 -3.06 -22.88 -16.51
N GLU A 222 -2.86 -21.79 -17.23
CA GLU A 222 -3.34 -21.64 -18.60
C GLU A 222 -2.70 -22.67 -19.54
N VAL A 223 -3.27 -22.80 -20.74
CA VAL A 223 -2.73 -23.60 -21.84
C VAL A 223 -2.65 -22.73 -23.09
N GLU A 224 -1.46 -22.61 -23.68
CA GLU A 224 -1.21 -21.90 -24.93
C GLU A 224 -1.33 -22.79 -26.19
N PRO A 225 -1.70 -22.24 -27.36
CA PRO A 225 -2.15 -20.86 -27.57
C PRO A 225 -3.58 -20.64 -27.06
N ASN A 226 -3.92 -19.45 -26.60
CA ASN A 226 -5.25 -19.16 -26.04
C ASN A 226 -5.86 -17.83 -26.50
N GLY A 227 -5.48 -17.31 -27.67
CA GLY A 227 -5.87 -15.96 -28.10
C GLY A 227 -7.32 -15.80 -28.60
N GLY A 228 -8.10 -16.88 -28.64
CA GLY A 228 -9.51 -16.81 -29.01
C GLY A 228 -9.79 -16.41 -30.47
N ASP A 229 -10.97 -15.84 -30.69
CA ASP A 229 -11.45 -15.46 -32.02
C ASP A 229 -10.62 -14.34 -32.68
N ASP A 230 -10.05 -13.43 -31.89
CA ASP A 230 -9.17 -12.35 -32.38
C ASP A 230 -7.88 -12.91 -33.00
N CYS A 231 -7.55 -14.15 -32.68
CA CYS A 231 -6.33 -14.85 -33.08
C CYS A 231 -6.61 -15.99 -34.05
N GLY A 232 -7.67 -15.85 -34.87
CA GLY A 232 -8.01 -16.84 -35.89
C GLY A 232 -8.74 -18.06 -35.35
N GLY A 233 -9.42 -17.92 -34.21
CA GLY A 233 -10.19 -19.01 -33.59
C GLY A 233 -9.31 -19.97 -32.80
N GLU A 234 -8.23 -19.45 -32.20
CA GLU A 234 -7.48 -20.18 -31.16
C GLU A 234 -8.42 -20.54 -30.00
N PRO A 235 -8.10 -21.57 -29.21
CA PRO A 235 -8.93 -21.89 -28.05
C PRO A 235 -8.84 -20.77 -26.99
N PHE A 236 -9.63 -20.89 -25.94
CA PHE A 236 -9.59 -20.02 -24.75
C PHE A 236 -9.37 -20.87 -23.50
N ASN A 237 -8.93 -20.24 -22.42
CA ASN A 237 -8.84 -20.89 -21.11
C ASN A 237 -10.13 -20.65 -20.28
N ALA A 238 -10.82 -21.72 -19.90
CA ALA A 238 -12.00 -21.60 -19.03
C ALA A 238 -11.59 -21.27 -17.59
N VAL A 239 -12.26 -20.28 -16.99
CA VAL A 239 -12.01 -19.83 -15.62
C VAL A 239 -13.29 -19.91 -14.79
N VAL A 240 -13.14 -19.99 -13.47
CA VAL A 240 -14.27 -20.04 -12.52
C VAL A 240 -14.07 -19.00 -11.43
N LEU A 241 -15.17 -18.49 -10.88
CA LEU A 241 -15.12 -17.54 -9.76
C LEU A 241 -14.39 -18.14 -8.56
N GLY A 242 -13.64 -17.30 -7.86
CA GLY A 242 -12.98 -17.62 -6.61
C GLY A 242 -11.83 -18.62 -6.73
N ARG A 243 -11.24 -18.79 -7.92
CA ARG A 243 -10.07 -19.64 -8.16
C ARG A 243 -9.01 -18.86 -8.95
N ASN A 244 -7.74 -19.04 -8.59
CA ASN A 244 -6.65 -18.42 -9.33
C ASN A 244 -6.35 -19.20 -10.61
N VAL A 245 -5.97 -18.47 -11.66
CA VAL A 245 -5.32 -19.00 -12.86
C VAL A 245 -3.94 -18.37 -12.98
N LEU A 246 -2.91 -19.21 -13.06
CA LEU A 246 -1.53 -18.82 -13.34
C LEU A 246 -1.36 -18.72 -14.85
N ALA A 247 -0.90 -17.55 -15.30
CA ALA A 247 -0.77 -17.19 -16.70
C ALA A 247 0.56 -16.46 -16.93
N ASN A 248 0.91 -16.25 -18.19
CA ASN A 248 2.09 -15.59 -18.68
C ASN A 248 1.66 -14.65 -19.80
N VAL A 249 2.14 -13.40 -19.79
CA VAL A 249 1.86 -12.48 -20.89
C VAL A 249 2.27 -13.12 -22.20
N ASP A 250 1.31 -13.38 -23.08
CA ASP A 250 1.59 -13.97 -24.37
C ASP A 250 2.58 -13.11 -25.19
N ALA A 251 3.46 -13.82 -25.88
CA ALA A 251 4.59 -13.32 -26.64
C ALA A 251 4.64 -13.90 -28.06
N LEU A 252 3.74 -14.83 -28.36
CA LEU A 252 3.64 -15.56 -29.62
C LEU A 252 2.42 -15.07 -30.41
N ASP A 253 2.32 -15.50 -31.66
CA ASP A 253 1.17 -15.29 -32.55
C ASP A 253 0.57 -13.86 -32.47
N CYS A 254 -0.61 -13.71 -31.87
CA CYS A 254 -1.32 -12.44 -31.74
C CYS A 254 -1.05 -11.69 -30.41
N ALA A 255 -0.30 -12.29 -29.48
CA ALA A 255 0.04 -11.76 -28.15
C ALA A 255 -1.18 -11.41 -27.28
N VAL A 256 -2.14 -12.35 -27.21
CA VAL A 256 -3.41 -12.20 -26.50
C VAL A 256 -3.67 -13.43 -25.66
N ASP A 257 -4.06 -13.20 -24.41
CA ASP A 257 -4.66 -14.24 -23.57
C ASP A 257 -6.19 -14.07 -23.55
N GLU A 258 -6.95 -15.10 -23.96
CA GLU A 258 -8.41 -15.13 -23.82
C GLU A 258 -8.87 -16.12 -22.74
N PHE A 259 -9.64 -15.59 -21.78
CA PHE A 259 -10.24 -16.36 -20.70
C PHE A 259 -11.76 -16.33 -20.75
N LYS A 260 -12.40 -17.48 -20.58
CA LYS A 260 -13.86 -17.61 -20.59
C LYS A 260 -14.42 -17.89 -19.19
N LEU A 261 -15.23 -16.98 -18.67
CA LEU A 261 -16.02 -17.18 -17.45
C LEU A 261 -17.48 -17.47 -17.83
N THR A 262 -18.10 -18.44 -17.17
CA THR A 262 -19.56 -18.64 -17.21
C THR A 262 -20.17 -18.21 -15.89
N LEU A 263 -21.06 -17.22 -15.90
CA LEU A 263 -21.84 -16.78 -14.73
C LEU A 263 -23.22 -17.44 -14.73
N GLY A 264 -23.58 -18.06 -13.60
CA GLY A 264 -24.90 -18.63 -13.32
C GLY A 264 -25.81 -17.71 -12.49
N PRO A 265 -27.11 -18.07 -12.33
CA PRO A 265 -28.11 -17.25 -11.62
C PRO A 265 -27.86 -17.00 -10.12
N GLY A 266 -26.92 -17.73 -9.49
CA GLY A 266 -26.57 -17.58 -8.07
C GLY A 266 -25.17 -17.02 -7.84
N ASP A 267 -24.47 -16.64 -8.91
CA ASP A 267 -23.09 -16.18 -8.82
C ASP A 267 -22.97 -14.68 -8.49
N PHE A 268 -24.06 -13.92 -8.49
CA PHE A 268 -24.09 -12.48 -8.22
C PHE A 268 -25.50 -12.04 -7.80
N ASP A 269 -25.64 -10.88 -7.15
CA ASP A 269 -26.96 -10.29 -6.86
C ASP A 269 -27.58 -9.69 -8.14
N PRO A 270 -28.71 -10.24 -8.65
CA PRO A 270 -29.36 -9.70 -9.85
C PRO A 270 -29.94 -8.30 -9.67
N ALA A 271 -30.12 -7.81 -8.44
CA ALA A 271 -30.53 -6.43 -8.17
C ALA A 271 -29.38 -5.42 -8.40
N GLY A 272 -28.13 -5.88 -8.34
CA GLY A 272 -26.94 -5.08 -8.62
C GLY A 272 -25.72 -5.60 -7.85
N ASP A 273 -24.67 -5.95 -8.58
CA ASP A 273 -23.40 -6.46 -8.05
C ASP A 273 -22.23 -6.03 -8.97
N PHE A 274 -21.03 -6.54 -8.72
CA PHE A 274 -19.86 -6.35 -9.56
C PHE A 274 -19.12 -7.67 -9.76
N LEU A 275 -18.64 -7.91 -10.97
CA LEU A 275 -17.54 -8.83 -11.21
C LEU A 275 -16.24 -8.09 -10.94
N TYR A 276 -15.51 -8.51 -9.91
CA TYR A 276 -14.18 -8.02 -9.58
C TYR A 276 -13.13 -8.86 -10.30
N ILE A 277 -12.22 -8.19 -11.01
CA ILE A 277 -11.21 -8.82 -11.86
C ILE A 277 -9.83 -8.33 -11.40
N TYR A 278 -8.97 -9.28 -11.03
CA TYR A 278 -7.64 -9.02 -10.50
C TYR A 278 -6.59 -9.63 -11.41
N LEU A 279 -5.60 -8.83 -11.79
CA LEU A 279 -4.42 -9.25 -12.54
C LEU A 279 -3.19 -8.99 -11.65
N SER A 280 -2.74 -10.01 -10.93
CA SER A 280 -1.67 -9.84 -9.95
C SER A 280 -0.33 -10.27 -10.54
N ASN A 281 0.67 -9.40 -10.46
CA ASN A 281 2.04 -9.76 -10.81
C ASN A 281 2.61 -10.81 -9.83
N LEU A 282 3.36 -11.78 -10.35
CA LEU A 282 4.05 -12.78 -9.53
C LEU A 282 5.53 -12.39 -9.31
N ASN A 283 6.09 -12.80 -8.17
CA ASN A 283 7.51 -12.65 -7.82
C ASN A 283 8.04 -11.20 -7.70
N GLY A 284 7.15 -10.19 -7.60
CA GLY A 284 7.55 -8.79 -7.46
C GLY A 284 8.04 -8.12 -8.75
N ASP A 285 8.02 -8.84 -9.87
CA ASP A 285 8.25 -8.27 -11.20
C ASP A 285 7.02 -7.43 -11.61
N TYR A 286 7.24 -6.34 -12.36
CA TYR A 286 6.14 -5.54 -12.90
C TYR A 286 5.93 -5.85 -14.38
N SER A 287 4.72 -6.23 -14.77
CA SER A 287 4.24 -6.19 -16.16
C SER A 287 3.04 -5.26 -16.32
N ASP A 288 2.68 -5.00 -17.57
CA ASP A 288 1.77 -3.94 -18.00
C ASP A 288 0.50 -4.48 -18.65
N HIS A 289 -0.14 -5.46 -18.01
CA HIS A 289 -1.38 -6.05 -18.53
C HIS A 289 -2.48 -5.00 -18.74
N ARG A 290 -3.25 -5.17 -19.82
CA ARG A 290 -4.52 -4.50 -20.03
C ARG A 290 -5.59 -5.53 -20.38
N ILE A 291 -6.80 -5.30 -19.89
CA ILE A 291 -8.00 -5.92 -20.43
C ILE A 291 -8.47 -4.99 -21.54
N TYR A 292 -8.33 -5.42 -22.79
CA TYR A 292 -8.68 -4.59 -23.95
C TYR A 292 -10.04 -4.96 -24.55
N GLY A 293 -10.59 -6.12 -24.21
CA GLY A 293 -11.90 -6.59 -24.61
C GLY A 293 -12.55 -7.47 -23.53
N VAL A 294 -13.87 -7.37 -23.44
CA VAL A 294 -14.77 -8.20 -22.64
C VAL A 294 -16.01 -8.46 -23.47
N TRP A 295 -16.09 -9.61 -24.13
CA TRP A 295 -17.28 -9.99 -24.90
C TRP A 295 -18.31 -10.66 -23.98
N ASN A 296 -19.51 -10.08 -23.89
CA ASN A 296 -20.66 -10.67 -23.22
C ASN A 296 -21.49 -11.42 -24.26
N ALA A 297 -21.37 -12.76 -24.29
CA ALA A 297 -22.02 -13.57 -25.32
C ALA A 297 -23.55 -13.61 -25.18
N SER A 298 -24.09 -13.54 -23.96
CA SER A 298 -25.55 -13.52 -23.75
C SER A 298 -26.21 -12.26 -24.29
N ALA A 299 -25.48 -11.14 -24.28
CA ALA A 299 -25.95 -9.85 -24.77
C ALA A 299 -25.41 -9.52 -26.17
N GLU A 300 -24.59 -10.40 -26.76
CA GLU A 300 -23.93 -10.23 -28.06
C GLU A 300 -23.24 -8.87 -28.22
N GLN A 301 -22.51 -8.44 -27.19
CA GLN A 301 -21.91 -7.11 -27.14
C GLN A 301 -20.54 -7.09 -26.47
N GLU A 302 -19.72 -6.14 -26.91
CA GLU A 302 -18.47 -5.77 -26.26
C GLU A 302 -18.76 -4.81 -25.10
N VAL A 303 -18.26 -5.13 -23.90
CA VAL A 303 -18.57 -4.39 -22.66
C VAL A 303 -17.33 -3.90 -21.90
N ALA A 304 -16.14 -3.95 -22.50
CA ALA A 304 -14.92 -3.44 -21.86
C ALA A 304 -15.00 -1.93 -21.53
N ASP A 305 -15.80 -1.15 -22.26
CA ASP A 305 -16.02 0.27 -21.98
C ASP A 305 -16.71 0.51 -20.63
N GLN A 306 -17.51 -0.46 -20.17
CA GLN A 306 -18.18 -0.45 -18.86
C GLN A 306 -17.24 -0.78 -17.70
N LEU A 307 -16.04 -1.31 -17.95
CA LEU A 307 -15.06 -1.60 -16.90
C LEU A 307 -14.68 -0.32 -16.16
N LYS A 308 -14.74 -0.38 -14.83
CA LYS A 308 -14.18 0.63 -13.94
C LYS A 308 -12.87 0.12 -13.38
N TYR A 309 -11.91 1.03 -13.21
CA TYR A 309 -10.61 0.72 -12.64
C TYR A 309 -10.59 1.29 -11.24
N GLN A 310 -10.38 0.45 -10.23
CA GLN A 310 -10.40 0.86 -8.84
C GLN A 310 -9.03 0.78 -8.20
N THR A 311 -8.66 1.83 -7.48
CA THR A 311 -7.44 1.89 -6.64
C THR A 311 -7.81 2.03 -5.17
N TYR A 312 -6.93 1.58 -4.27
CA TYR A 312 -7.11 1.67 -2.82
C TYR A 312 -6.61 3.02 -2.27
N THR A 313 -7.13 4.10 -2.83
CA THR A 313 -6.60 5.46 -2.68
C THR A 313 -7.53 6.41 -1.93
N ASP A 314 -8.70 5.93 -1.49
CA ASP A 314 -9.66 6.75 -0.80
C ASP A 314 -9.35 6.79 0.71
N PHE A 315 -8.82 7.94 1.13
CA PHE A 315 -8.50 8.29 2.51
C PHE A 315 -9.43 9.38 3.06
N SER A 316 -10.60 9.60 2.45
CA SER A 316 -11.53 10.67 2.84
C SER A 316 -12.23 10.43 4.18
N ALA A 317 -12.47 9.17 4.54
CA ALA A 317 -13.22 8.76 5.74
C ALA A 317 -12.32 8.16 6.83
N LEU A 318 -11.15 8.76 7.08
CA LEU A 318 -10.22 8.31 8.11
C LEU A 318 -10.67 8.67 9.53
N PRO A 319 -10.37 7.85 10.56
CA PRO A 319 -10.75 8.12 11.95
C PRO A 319 -10.30 9.48 12.49
N SER A 320 -9.15 9.99 12.05
CA SER A 320 -8.68 11.32 12.47
C SER A 320 -9.50 12.48 11.91
N GLY A 321 -10.27 12.24 10.84
CA GLY A 321 -10.97 13.26 10.07
C GLY A 321 -10.03 14.24 9.35
N LYS A 322 -8.75 13.92 9.19
CA LYS A 322 -7.71 14.81 8.64
C LYS A 322 -6.88 14.14 7.56
N GLY A 323 -6.28 14.95 6.69
CA GLY A 323 -5.34 14.47 5.67
C GLY A 323 -6.01 13.62 4.59
N GLY A 324 -7.30 13.86 4.33
CA GLY A 324 -8.04 13.16 3.30
C GLY A 324 -7.40 13.32 1.93
N MET A 325 -7.33 12.23 1.20
CA MET A 325 -6.83 12.13 -0.17
C MET A 325 -7.74 11.17 -0.93
N ASN A 326 -7.74 11.28 -2.26
CA ASN A 326 -8.48 10.40 -3.16
C ASN A 326 -7.69 10.19 -4.45
N TRP A 327 -8.28 9.51 -5.43
CA TRP A 327 -7.64 9.18 -6.70
C TRP A 327 -6.99 10.38 -7.40
N SER A 328 -7.50 11.60 -7.22
CA SER A 328 -6.92 12.80 -7.83
C SER A 328 -5.51 13.11 -7.32
N ASN A 329 -5.17 12.67 -6.10
CA ASN A 329 -3.84 12.73 -5.52
C ASN A 329 -2.94 11.57 -5.97
N PHE A 330 -3.52 10.47 -6.45
CA PHE A 330 -2.81 9.22 -6.79
C PHE A 330 -3.06 8.84 -8.26
N ARG A 331 -2.54 9.68 -9.16
CA ARG A 331 -2.67 9.49 -10.61
C ARG A 331 -1.33 9.20 -11.28
N PRO A 332 -1.30 8.35 -12.33
CA PRO A 332 -0.11 8.18 -13.15
C PRO A 332 0.35 9.52 -13.75
N ALA A 333 1.67 9.74 -13.80
CA ALA A 333 2.23 10.91 -14.48
C ALA A 333 1.82 10.92 -15.96
N GLY A 334 1.39 12.07 -16.49
CA GLY A 334 0.96 12.21 -17.89
C GLY A 334 -0.48 11.77 -18.19
N SER A 335 -1.25 11.30 -17.18
CA SER A 335 -2.70 11.10 -17.35
C SER A 335 -3.43 12.45 -17.39
N SER A 336 -3.68 12.97 -18.59
CA SER A 336 -4.60 14.09 -18.78
C SER A 336 -6.03 13.56 -18.67
N VAL A 337 -6.62 13.63 -17.48
CA VAL A 337 -8.08 13.52 -17.33
C VAL A 337 -8.60 14.94 -17.48
N SER A 338 -9.10 15.29 -18.66
CA SER A 338 -9.77 16.56 -18.95
C SER A 338 -11.18 16.58 -18.39
#